data_AF-A0A6B3G079-F1
#
_entry.id   AF-A0A6B3G079-F1
#
_cell.length_a   1.000
_cell.length_b   1.000
_cell.length_c   1.000
_cell.angle_alpha   90.00
_cell.angle_beta   90.00
_cell.angle_gamma   90.00
#
_symmetry.space_group_name_H-M   'P 1'
#
loop_
_entity.id
_entity.type
_entity.pdbx_description
1 polymer ?
#
loop_
_entity_poly.entity_id
_entity_poly.type
_entity_poly.pdbx_seq_one_letter_code
_entity_poly.pdbx_strand_id
1 'polypeptide(L)'
;MSSSTAHPWTSPDHLRADEVVDHHHPAVRDLAATLGADRLPSHEYAEAAFTYVRDRIPHSDDVGDPRVTWRASDVLTRSTGICHAKAHALAALLRAAGVPAGLCYQRLRRTDEDPSTVVHGLIAVALPGGDGWHRQDPRGGEPGRAARFSLAAEHLAWPVRPELGEADLPGVHAAAHPRVLTALRSARHREELGALLPADLTGTS
;
A
#
# COMPACT_ATOMS: atom_id res chain seq x y z
N MET A 1 3.13 28.42 26.70
CA MET A 1 2.18 27.60 25.93
C MET A 1 2.95 27.08 24.73
N SER A 2 3.53 25.88 24.82
CA SER A 2 4.26 25.30 23.69
C SER A 2 3.27 25.00 22.59
N SER A 3 3.44 25.65 21.44
CA SER A 3 2.72 25.33 20.22
C SER A 3 3.08 23.90 19.86
N SER A 4 2.20 22.94 20.14
CA SER A 4 2.35 21.57 19.68
C SER A 4 2.24 21.60 18.16
N THR A 5 3.38 21.56 17.47
CA THR A 5 3.40 21.28 16.04
C THR A 5 2.78 19.90 15.86
N ALA A 6 1.58 19.86 15.28
CA ALA A 6 0.95 18.60 14.90
C ALA A 6 1.94 17.85 14.00
N HIS A 7 2.31 16.64 14.41
CA HIS A 7 3.24 15.84 13.64
C HIS A 7 2.56 15.40 12.33
N PRO A 8 3.31 15.22 11.23
CA PRO A 8 2.69 14.86 9.94
C PRO A 8 1.89 13.55 9.98
N TRP A 9 2.26 12.62 10.88
CA TRP A 9 1.51 11.37 11.10
C TRP A 9 0.22 11.51 11.93
N THR A 10 -0.04 12.70 12.47
CA THR A 10 -1.30 13.01 13.17
C THR A 10 -2.28 13.79 12.29
N SER A 11 -1.97 14.00 11.00
CA SER A 11 -2.89 14.68 10.08
C SER A 11 -4.16 13.84 9.86
N PRO A 12 -5.36 14.44 9.95
CA PRO A 12 -6.62 13.72 9.74
C PRO A 12 -6.78 13.22 8.30
N ASP A 13 -6.03 13.74 7.34
CA ASP A 13 -6.11 13.31 5.93
C ASP A 13 -5.77 11.82 5.76
N HIS A 14 -4.87 11.28 6.58
CA HIS A 14 -4.51 9.86 6.58
C HIS A 14 -5.56 8.95 7.24
N LEU A 15 -6.67 9.51 7.68
CA LEU A 15 -7.87 8.80 8.15
C LEU A 15 -9.05 8.97 7.19
N ARG A 16 -8.96 9.87 6.20
CA ARG A 16 -10.08 10.15 5.29
C ARG A 16 -10.27 9.03 4.27
N ALA A 17 -11.53 8.80 3.91
CA ALA A 17 -11.89 8.00 2.76
C ALA A 17 -11.82 8.85 1.49
N ASP A 18 -11.51 8.19 0.39
CA ASP A 18 -11.66 8.68 -0.96
C ASP A 18 -12.17 7.53 -1.85
N GLU A 19 -12.11 7.70 -3.16
CA GLU A 19 -12.56 6.67 -4.09
C GLU A 19 -11.64 5.44 -4.16
N VAL A 20 -10.39 5.54 -3.73
CA VAL A 20 -9.39 4.47 -3.81
C VAL A 20 -9.35 3.66 -2.52
N VAL A 21 -9.24 4.33 -1.38
CA VAL A 21 -9.10 3.71 -0.06
C VAL A 21 -10.48 3.43 0.56
N ASP A 22 -11.56 3.98 -0.01
CA ASP A 22 -13.00 3.71 0.19
C ASP A 22 -13.48 2.93 1.44
N HIS A 23 -12.88 3.17 2.61
CA HIS A 23 -13.01 2.30 3.78
C HIS A 23 -14.38 2.36 4.47
N HIS A 24 -15.29 3.19 3.98
CA HIS A 24 -16.69 3.18 4.37
C HIS A 24 -17.50 2.11 3.63
N HIS A 25 -16.93 1.52 2.57
CA HIS A 25 -17.57 0.44 1.82
C HIS A 25 -17.83 -0.78 2.74
N PRO A 26 -19.03 -1.40 2.68
CA PRO A 26 -19.39 -2.52 3.56
C PRO A 26 -18.36 -3.66 3.56
N ALA A 27 -17.90 -4.09 2.38
CA ALA A 27 -16.88 -5.14 2.29
C ALA A 27 -15.57 -4.83 3.05
N VAL A 28 -15.15 -3.56 3.11
CA VAL A 28 -13.97 -3.17 3.90
C VAL A 28 -14.31 -3.22 5.39
N ARG A 29 -15.46 -2.67 5.80
CA ARG A 29 -15.90 -2.63 7.20
C ARG A 29 -16.11 -4.03 7.78
N ASP A 30 -16.77 -4.91 7.04
CA ASP A 30 -17.06 -6.29 7.45
C ASP A 30 -15.76 -7.09 7.64
N LEU A 31 -14.81 -6.95 6.72
CA LEU A 31 -13.51 -7.59 6.86
C LEU A 31 -12.71 -6.97 8.02
N ALA A 32 -12.71 -5.64 8.18
CA ALA A 32 -12.05 -4.98 9.30
C ALA A 32 -12.59 -5.47 10.65
N ALA A 33 -13.91 -5.60 10.79
CA ALA A 33 -14.55 -6.13 11.99
C ALA A 33 -14.15 -7.60 12.23
N THR A 34 -14.14 -8.43 11.18
CA THR A 34 -13.71 -9.85 11.25
C THR A 34 -12.26 -9.97 11.75
N LEU A 35 -11.37 -9.15 11.19
CA LEU A 35 -9.96 -9.11 11.57
C LEU A 35 -9.73 -8.50 12.96
N GLY A 36 -10.72 -7.77 13.49
CA GLY A 36 -10.77 -7.37 14.88
C GLY A 36 -10.54 -5.89 15.14
N ALA A 37 -10.92 -5.02 14.20
CA ALA A 37 -10.79 -3.56 14.31
C ALA A 37 -11.28 -3.00 15.66
N ASP A 38 -12.41 -3.49 16.17
CA ASP A 38 -13.03 -2.98 17.41
C ASP A 38 -12.69 -3.80 18.66
N ARG A 39 -11.92 -4.90 18.52
CA ARG A 39 -11.67 -5.86 19.61
C ARG A 39 -10.20 -6.04 19.95
N LEU A 40 -9.28 -5.72 19.03
CA LEU A 40 -7.84 -5.89 19.22
C LEU A 40 -7.15 -4.55 19.48
N PRO A 41 -6.04 -4.53 20.23
CA PRO A 41 -5.13 -3.39 20.24
C PRO A 41 -4.70 -2.99 18.82
N SER A 42 -4.50 -1.70 18.56
CA SER A 42 -4.20 -1.19 17.21
C SER A 42 -2.97 -1.85 16.56
N HIS A 43 -1.96 -2.21 17.36
CA HIS A 43 -0.81 -2.99 16.88
C HIS A 43 -1.22 -4.36 16.34
N GLU A 44 -1.92 -5.15 17.16
CA GLU A 44 -2.34 -6.52 16.80
C GLU A 44 -3.29 -6.51 15.61
N TYR A 45 -4.20 -5.53 15.57
CA TYR A 45 -5.08 -5.34 14.42
C TYR A 45 -4.28 -4.99 13.14
N ALA A 46 -3.34 -4.06 13.22
CA ALA A 46 -2.54 -3.65 12.06
C ALA A 46 -1.71 -4.82 11.51
N GLU A 47 -1.12 -5.62 12.39
CA GLU A 47 -0.40 -6.84 12.00
C GLU A 47 -1.32 -7.89 11.36
N ALA A 48 -2.52 -8.10 11.92
CA ALA A 48 -3.51 -9.02 11.36
C ALA A 48 -4.00 -8.55 9.98
N ALA A 49 -4.27 -7.26 9.81
CA ALA A 49 -4.66 -6.67 8.52
C ALA A 49 -3.53 -6.79 7.48
N PHE A 50 -2.29 -6.47 7.86
CA PHE A 50 -1.13 -6.66 6.99
C PHE A 50 -1.00 -8.11 6.54
N THR A 51 -1.05 -9.05 7.49
CA THR A 51 -0.93 -10.48 7.23
C THR A 51 -2.04 -10.98 6.31
N TYR A 52 -3.29 -10.55 6.53
CA TYR A 52 -4.40 -10.88 5.66
C TYR A 52 -4.16 -10.40 4.22
N VAL A 53 -3.81 -9.13 4.03
CA VAL A 53 -3.60 -8.57 2.68
C VAL A 53 -2.41 -9.25 2.00
N ARG A 54 -1.33 -9.52 2.75
CA ARG A 54 -0.14 -10.22 2.23
C ARG A 54 -0.49 -11.63 1.75
N ASP A 55 -1.17 -12.43 2.58
CA ASP A 55 -1.29 -13.87 2.39
C ASP A 55 -2.57 -14.32 1.71
N ARG A 56 -3.66 -13.53 1.81
CA ARG A 56 -4.99 -13.90 1.29
C ARG A 56 -5.34 -13.23 -0.03
N ILE A 57 -4.55 -12.26 -0.47
CA ILE A 57 -4.73 -11.56 -1.74
C ILE A 57 -3.50 -11.85 -2.59
N PRO A 58 -3.55 -12.80 -3.53
CA PRO A 58 -2.43 -13.06 -4.43
C PRO A 58 -2.01 -11.81 -5.19
N HIS A 59 -0.70 -11.65 -5.39
CA HIS A 59 -0.20 -10.62 -6.28
C HIS A 59 -0.54 -11.02 -7.72
N SER A 60 -1.36 -10.21 -8.40
CA SER A 60 -1.95 -10.58 -9.70
C SER A 60 -0.92 -10.95 -10.78
N ASP A 61 0.26 -10.34 -10.75
CA ASP A 61 1.35 -10.67 -11.67
C ASP A 61 1.95 -12.06 -11.40
N ASP A 62 2.15 -12.38 -10.11
CA ASP A 62 2.82 -13.61 -9.68
C ASP A 62 1.97 -14.85 -10.03
N VAL A 63 0.63 -14.71 -10.04
CA VAL A 63 -0.31 -15.80 -10.33
C VAL A 63 -0.96 -15.71 -11.72
N GLY A 64 -0.55 -14.74 -12.55
CA GLY A 64 -1.08 -14.56 -13.91
C GLY A 64 -2.57 -14.20 -13.97
N ASP A 65 -3.11 -13.50 -12.96
CA ASP A 65 -4.48 -13.02 -12.97
C ASP A 65 -4.61 -11.76 -13.86
N PRO A 66 -5.43 -11.78 -14.92
CA PRO A 66 -5.51 -10.66 -15.85
C PRO A 66 -6.28 -9.46 -15.29
N ARG A 67 -7.01 -9.61 -14.18
CA ARG A 67 -7.91 -8.58 -13.65
C ARG A 67 -7.11 -7.44 -13.02
N VAL A 68 -7.49 -6.20 -13.34
CA VAL A 68 -6.93 -4.99 -12.71
C VAL A 68 -7.93 -4.45 -11.70
N THR A 69 -7.59 -4.54 -10.41
CA THR A 69 -8.31 -3.92 -9.29
C THR A 69 -7.57 -2.67 -8.83
N TRP A 70 -8.31 -1.70 -8.31
CA TRP A 70 -7.70 -0.44 -7.86
C TRP A 70 -8.41 0.20 -6.67
N ARG A 71 -9.74 0.04 -6.52
CA ARG A 71 -10.42 0.38 -5.26
C ARG A 71 -10.12 -0.66 -4.20
N ALA A 72 -9.95 -0.27 -2.96
CA ALA A 72 -9.70 -1.19 -1.87
C ALA A 72 -10.83 -2.22 -1.74
N SER A 73 -12.09 -1.79 -1.82
CA SER A 73 -13.24 -2.69 -1.87
C SER A 73 -13.18 -3.72 -3.01
N ASP A 74 -12.80 -3.32 -4.22
CA ASP A 74 -12.63 -4.24 -5.37
C ASP A 74 -11.51 -5.26 -5.12
N VAL A 75 -10.40 -4.82 -4.53
CA VAL A 75 -9.26 -5.69 -4.20
C VAL A 75 -9.67 -6.76 -3.19
N LEU A 76 -10.40 -6.36 -2.14
CA LEU A 76 -10.88 -7.27 -1.10
C LEU A 76 -11.95 -8.23 -1.60
N THR A 77 -12.90 -7.75 -2.42
CA THR A 77 -14.01 -8.59 -2.92
C THR A 77 -13.58 -9.55 -4.02
N ARG A 78 -12.61 -9.17 -4.86
CA ARG A 78 -12.10 -10.02 -5.95
C ARG A 78 -10.88 -10.84 -5.56
N SER A 79 -10.32 -10.58 -4.39
CA SER A 79 -9.12 -11.22 -3.82
C SER A 79 -7.96 -11.25 -4.81
N THR A 80 -7.66 -10.12 -5.44
CA THR A 80 -6.54 -9.99 -6.40
C THR A 80 -6.10 -8.54 -6.49
N GLY A 81 -4.81 -8.32 -6.75
CA GLY A 81 -4.28 -6.99 -7.01
C GLY A 81 -2.75 -6.95 -7.16
N ILE A 82 -2.24 -5.91 -7.81
CA ILE A 82 -0.81 -5.60 -7.83
C ILE A 82 -0.39 -4.85 -6.55
N CYS A 83 0.90 -4.57 -6.37
CA CYS A 83 1.44 -3.86 -5.20
C CYS A 83 0.64 -2.61 -4.80
N HIS A 84 0.29 -1.73 -5.74
CA HIS A 84 -0.53 -0.54 -5.49
C HIS A 84 -1.91 -0.89 -4.93
N ALA A 85 -2.60 -1.84 -5.56
CA ALA A 85 -3.95 -2.23 -5.19
C ALA A 85 -3.96 -2.90 -3.80
N LYS A 86 -2.95 -3.72 -3.50
CA LYS A 86 -2.73 -4.31 -2.17
C LYS A 86 -2.41 -3.23 -1.12
N ALA A 87 -1.64 -2.20 -1.47
CA ALA A 87 -1.43 -1.03 -0.61
C ALA A 87 -2.73 -0.27 -0.33
N HIS A 88 -3.60 -0.09 -1.33
CA HIS A 88 -4.92 0.52 -1.14
C HIS A 88 -5.78 -0.29 -0.17
N ALA A 89 -5.83 -1.63 -0.33
CA ALA A 89 -6.57 -2.52 0.55
C ALA A 89 -6.08 -2.46 2.00
N LEU A 90 -4.77 -2.50 2.23
CA LEU A 90 -4.23 -2.40 3.59
C LEU A 90 -4.50 -1.02 4.21
N ALA A 91 -4.30 0.07 3.47
CA ALA A 91 -4.62 1.41 3.94
C ALA A 91 -6.12 1.53 4.31
N ALA A 92 -7.01 0.91 3.55
CA ALA A 92 -8.44 0.94 3.80
C ALA A 92 -8.82 0.22 5.10
N LEU A 93 -8.26 -0.98 5.33
CA LEU A 93 -8.46 -1.73 6.57
C LEU A 93 -7.96 -0.93 7.77
N LEU A 94 -6.74 -0.39 7.72
CA LEU A 94 -6.18 0.41 8.80
C LEU A 94 -7.03 1.65 9.11
N ARG A 95 -7.43 2.41 8.09
CA ARG A 95 -8.29 3.59 8.27
C ARG A 95 -9.68 3.24 8.77
N ALA A 96 -10.23 2.06 8.43
CA ALA A 96 -11.51 1.58 8.96
C ALA A 96 -11.47 1.41 10.49
N ALA A 97 -10.31 1.08 11.06
CA ALA A 97 -10.08 0.97 12.51
C ALA A 97 -9.53 2.26 13.15
N GLY A 98 -9.55 3.38 12.42
CA GLY A 98 -9.02 4.66 12.92
C GLY A 98 -7.50 4.70 13.05
N VAL A 99 -6.76 3.81 12.39
CA VAL A 99 -5.29 3.84 12.34
C VAL A 99 -4.84 4.68 11.15
N PRO A 100 -4.09 5.79 11.35
CA PRO A 100 -3.53 6.57 10.26
C PRO A 100 -2.66 5.70 9.35
N ALA A 101 -2.98 5.74 8.05
CA ALA A 101 -2.22 5.04 7.03
C ALA A 101 -2.10 5.90 5.78
N GLY A 102 -0.92 5.95 5.17
CA GLY A 102 -0.69 6.62 3.90
C GLY A 102 -0.03 5.71 2.88
N LEU A 103 -0.11 6.11 1.61
CA LEU A 103 0.47 5.41 0.49
C LEU A 103 1.89 5.93 0.27
N CYS A 104 2.82 5.01 0.04
CA CYS A 104 4.22 5.30 -0.25
C CYS A 104 4.60 4.65 -1.57
N TYR A 105 5.70 5.11 -2.16
CA TYR A 105 6.16 4.63 -3.45
C TYR A 105 7.66 4.43 -3.48
N GLN A 106 8.09 3.45 -4.27
CA GLN A 106 9.48 3.21 -4.61
C GLN A 106 9.62 3.20 -6.12
N ARG A 107 10.78 3.59 -6.62
CA ARG A 107 11.17 3.37 -8.00
C ARG A 107 12.15 2.21 -8.01
N LEU A 108 11.71 1.07 -8.53
CA LEU A 108 12.47 -0.18 -8.57
C LEU A 108 12.74 -0.57 -10.02
N ARG A 109 13.80 -1.33 -10.29
CA ARG A 109 13.97 -1.95 -11.61
C ARG A 109 12.90 -3.02 -11.83
N ARG A 110 12.52 -3.24 -13.08
CA ARG A 110 11.58 -4.32 -13.44
C ARG A 110 12.18 -5.69 -13.20
N THR A 111 13.44 -5.87 -13.60
CA THR A 111 14.25 -7.07 -13.33
C THR A 111 15.71 -6.66 -13.10
N ASP A 112 16.59 -7.60 -12.76
CA ASP A 112 18.01 -7.30 -12.60
C ASP A 112 18.70 -7.05 -13.96
N GLU A 113 18.18 -7.66 -15.02
CA GLU A 113 18.66 -7.55 -16.41
C GLU A 113 18.10 -6.32 -17.15
N ASP A 114 16.90 -5.87 -16.80
CA ASP A 114 16.25 -4.70 -17.40
C ASP A 114 16.51 -3.43 -16.57
N PRO A 115 17.27 -2.44 -17.07
CA PRO A 115 17.51 -1.20 -16.36
C PRO A 115 16.27 -0.29 -16.27
N SER A 116 15.18 -0.61 -16.98
CA SER A 116 13.95 0.15 -16.90
C SER A 116 13.33 0.04 -15.50
N THR A 117 12.77 1.16 -15.03
CA THR A 117 12.15 1.22 -13.71
C THR A 117 10.65 1.25 -13.78
N VAL A 118 10.03 0.84 -12.67
CA VAL A 118 8.59 0.92 -12.44
C VAL A 118 8.37 1.43 -11.02
N VAL A 119 7.29 2.19 -10.84
CA VAL A 119 6.84 2.58 -9.51
C VAL A 119 6.22 1.38 -8.82
N HIS A 120 6.72 1.04 -7.64
CA HIS A 120 6.16 0.07 -6.69
C HIS A 120 5.38 0.80 -5.59
N GLY A 121 4.29 0.21 -5.13
CA GLY A 121 3.43 0.79 -4.09
C GLY A 121 3.49 -0.01 -2.79
N LEU A 122 3.57 0.73 -1.69
CA LEU A 122 3.52 0.21 -0.34
C LEU A 122 2.79 1.22 0.56
N ILE A 123 2.79 1.01 1.88
CA ILE A 123 2.16 1.96 2.81
C ILE A 123 3.12 2.43 3.89
N ALA A 124 2.74 3.47 4.61
CA ALA A 124 3.23 3.77 5.95
C ALA A 124 2.05 3.79 6.92
N VAL A 125 2.25 3.23 8.11
CA VAL A 125 1.29 3.22 9.22
C VAL A 125 1.85 4.00 10.40
N ALA A 126 1.02 4.77 11.09
CA ALA A 126 1.39 5.40 12.35
C ALA A 126 0.40 4.93 13.42
N LEU A 127 0.92 4.21 14.42
CA LEU A 127 0.06 3.71 15.49
C LEU A 127 -0.28 4.83 16.49
N PRO A 128 -1.47 4.79 17.11
CA PRO A 128 -1.82 5.69 18.20
C PRO A 128 -0.76 5.65 19.32
N GLY A 129 -0.25 6.81 19.71
CA GLY A 129 0.81 6.93 20.73
C GLY A 129 2.22 6.55 20.25
N GLY A 130 2.41 6.27 18.96
CA GLY A 130 3.72 5.97 18.36
C GLY A 130 4.56 7.21 18.07
N ASP A 131 5.77 6.96 17.55
CA ASP A 131 6.83 7.95 17.31
C ASP A 131 6.95 8.38 15.84
N GLY A 132 6.21 7.78 14.91
CA GLY A 132 6.23 8.19 13.52
C GLY A 132 5.53 7.24 12.54
N TRP A 133 5.95 7.37 11.29
CA TRP A 133 5.53 6.50 10.18
C TRP A 133 6.43 5.26 10.10
N HIS A 134 5.80 4.08 10.01
CA HIS A 134 6.49 2.81 9.79
C HIS A 134 6.04 2.22 8.46
N ARG A 135 6.97 2.02 7.52
CA ARG A 135 6.65 1.50 6.19
C ARG A 135 6.36 0.00 6.21
N GLN A 136 5.29 -0.40 5.54
CA GLN A 136 4.85 -1.79 5.41
C GLN A 136 4.64 -2.13 3.94
N ASP A 137 5.14 -3.27 3.50
CA ASP A 137 4.96 -3.76 2.13
C ASP A 137 3.96 -4.93 2.06
N PRO A 138 2.67 -4.66 1.81
CA PRO A 138 1.65 -5.70 1.74
C PRO A 138 1.73 -6.53 0.46
N ARG A 139 2.61 -6.19 -0.51
CA ARG A 139 2.80 -6.99 -1.72
C ARG A 139 3.14 -8.44 -1.38
N GLY A 140 3.85 -8.65 -0.26
CA GLY A 140 4.42 -9.94 0.11
C GLY A 140 5.68 -10.23 -0.69
N GLY A 141 6.07 -11.49 -0.79
CA GLY A 141 7.24 -11.91 -1.54
C GLY A 141 7.43 -13.40 -1.44
N GLU A 142 8.36 -13.92 -2.23
CA GLU A 142 8.73 -15.33 -2.22
C GLU A 142 9.22 -15.80 -0.83
N PRO A 143 9.15 -17.10 -0.51
CA PRO A 143 9.76 -17.65 0.69
C PRO A 143 11.22 -17.16 0.86
N GLY A 144 11.53 -16.57 2.02
CA GLY A 144 12.84 -15.97 2.30
C GLY A 144 12.98 -14.49 1.90
N ARG A 145 12.08 -13.95 1.07
CA ARG A 145 11.92 -12.51 0.78
C ARG A 145 10.55 -11.96 1.20
N ALA A 146 9.76 -12.76 1.91
CA ALA A 146 8.43 -12.37 2.35
C ALA A 146 8.49 -11.18 3.31
N ALA A 147 7.82 -10.09 2.95
CA ALA A 147 7.64 -8.92 3.80
C ALA A 147 6.99 -9.30 5.13
N ARG A 148 7.39 -8.62 6.21
CA ARG A 148 6.85 -8.84 7.56
C ARG A 148 6.37 -7.52 8.13
N PHE A 149 5.27 -7.58 8.88
CA PHE A 149 4.86 -6.43 9.67
C PHE A 149 5.93 -6.16 10.73
N SER A 150 6.36 -4.91 10.85
CA SER A 150 7.33 -4.50 11.86
C SER A 150 7.31 -3.00 12.04
N LEU A 151 7.41 -2.58 13.29
CA LEU A 151 7.55 -1.17 13.67
C LEU A 151 9.01 -0.81 14.00
N ALA A 152 9.87 -1.80 14.23
CA ALA A 152 11.26 -1.58 14.61
C ALA A 152 12.18 -1.37 13.40
N ALA A 153 11.91 -2.08 12.31
CA ALA A 153 12.71 -2.03 11.08
C ALA A 153 11.84 -2.38 9.87
N GLU A 154 12.17 -1.83 8.71
CA GLU A 154 11.48 -2.15 7.46
C GLU A 154 11.83 -3.58 7.01
N HIS A 155 10.80 -4.38 6.71
CA HIS A 155 10.95 -5.68 6.06
C HIS A 155 10.21 -5.67 4.73
N LEU A 156 10.81 -5.00 3.74
CA LEU A 156 10.30 -4.90 2.38
C LEU A 156 10.70 -6.13 1.58
N ALA A 157 9.89 -6.50 0.59
CA ALA A 157 10.22 -7.64 -0.25
C ALA A 157 11.27 -7.30 -1.31
N TRP A 158 11.33 -6.03 -1.73
CA TRP A 158 12.40 -5.46 -2.55
C TRP A 158 12.96 -4.21 -1.87
N PRO A 159 14.09 -4.31 -1.15
CA PRO A 159 14.80 -3.13 -0.70
C PRO A 159 15.36 -2.37 -1.91
N VAL A 160 15.38 -1.05 -1.81
CA VAL A 160 15.95 -0.17 -2.84
C VAL A 160 17.47 -0.38 -2.93
N ARG A 161 17.98 -0.45 -4.17
CA ARG A 161 19.41 -0.51 -4.53
C ARG A 161 19.83 0.76 -5.27
N PRO A 162 20.33 1.80 -4.56
CA PRO A 162 20.69 3.08 -5.17
C PRO A 162 21.74 2.95 -6.29
N GLU A 163 22.66 2.00 -6.17
CA GLU A 163 23.68 1.69 -7.16
C GLU A 163 23.11 1.20 -8.50
N LEU A 164 21.88 0.67 -8.50
CA LEU A 164 21.14 0.29 -9.71
C LEU A 164 20.21 1.39 -10.20
N GLY A 165 20.26 2.55 -9.55
CA GLY A 165 19.42 3.70 -9.80
C GLY A 165 18.06 3.60 -9.13
N GLU A 166 17.77 2.63 -8.26
CA GLU A 166 16.49 2.55 -7.54
C GLU A 166 16.41 3.64 -6.45
N ALA A 167 15.19 4.02 -6.03
CA ALA A 167 15.03 5.03 -4.99
C ALA A 167 13.69 4.89 -4.23
N ASP A 168 13.69 5.21 -2.94
CA ASP A 168 12.46 5.57 -2.25
C ASP A 168 11.96 6.93 -2.77
N LEU A 169 10.68 7.03 -3.10
CA LEU A 169 10.08 8.28 -3.55
C LEU A 169 9.52 9.03 -2.33
N PRO A 170 9.97 10.27 -2.05
CA PRO A 170 9.62 10.97 -0.83
C PRO A 170 8.11 11.18 -0.66
N GLY A 171 7.61 10.92 0.54
CA GLY A 171 6.26 11.28 0.95
C GLY A 171 5.43 10.12 1.49
N VAL A 172 4.46 10.48 2.32
CA VAL A 172 3.36 9.61 2.75
C VAL A 172 2.09 10.28 2.26
N HIS A 173 1.43 9.68 1.26
CA HIS A 173 0.32 10.30 0.54
C HIS A 173 -1.02 9.84 1.13
N ALA A 174 -1.91 10.80 1.41
CA ALA A 174 -3.26 10.47 1.88
C ALA A 174 -4.14 9.83 0.78
N ALA A 175 -3.90 10.20 -0.48
CA ALA A 175 -4.59 9.68 -1.66
C ALA A 175 -3.60 9.06 -2.64
N ALA A 176 -4.07 8.18 -3.53
CA ALA A 176 -3.22 7.54 -4.53
C ALA A 176 -2.65 8.57 -5.52
N HIS A 177 -1.39 8.40 -5.90
CA HIS A 177 -0.75 9.30 -6.84
C HIS A 177 -1.50 9.29 -8.19
N PRO A 178 -1.84 10.46 -8.78
CA PRO A 178 -2.68 10.53 -9.98
C PRO A 178 -2.18 9.72 -11.17
N ARG A 179 -0.86 9.67 -11.39
CA ARG A 179 -0.25 8.87 -12.47
C ARG A 179 -0.46 7.37 -12.29
N VAL A 180 -0.33 6.89 -11.05
CA VAL A 180 -0.56 5.48 -10.71
C VAL A 180 -2.04 5.15 -10.87
N LEU A 181 -2.92 6.00 -10.35
CA LEU A 181 -4.37 5.81 -10.47
C LEU A 181 -4.84 5.83 -11.93
N THR A 182 -4.28 6.71 -12.75
CA THR A 182 -4.56 6.79 -14.20
C THR A 182 -4.18 5.48 -14.91
N ALA A 183 -2.99 4.94 -14.64
CA ALA A 183 -2.57 3.66 -15.20
C ALA A 183 -3.51 2.51 -14.80
N LEU A 184 -3.82 2.41 -13.50
CA LEU A 184 -4.72 1.39 -12.96
C LEU A 184 -6.13 1.45 -13.57
N ARG A 185 -6.64 2.65 -13.83
CA ARG A 185 -7.98 2.86 -14.43
C ARG A 185 -8.02 2.60 -15.93
N SER A 186 -6.91 2.85 -16.62
CA SER A 186 -6.85 2.78 -18.08
C SER A 186 -6.57 1.37 -18.60
N ALA A 187 -5.88 0.55 -17.80
CA ALA A 187 -5.53 -0.81 -18.17
C ALA A 187 -6.77 -1.71 -18.24
N ARG A 188 -6.94 -2.42 -19.37
CA ARG A 188 -8.01 -3.42 -19.54
C ARG A 188 -7.65 -4.75 -18.87
N HIS A 189 -6.36 -5.06 -18.80
CA HIS A 189 -5.82 -6.26 -18.18
C HIS A 189 -4.42 -6.03 -17.63
N ARG A 190 -3.94 -6.96 -16.79
CA ARG A 190 -2.65 -6.86 -16.10
C ARG A 190 -1.52 -6.59 -17.09
N GLU A 191 -1.37 -7.37 -18.16
CA GLU A 191 -0.24 -7.20 -19.10
C GLU A 191 -0.13 -5.75 -19.60
N GLU A 192 -1.24 -5.15 -20.04
CA GLU A 192 -1.32 -3.74 -20.46
C GLU A 192 -0.96 -2.78 -19.32
N LEU A 193 -1.40 -3.06 -18.08
CA LEU A 193 -1.04 -2.25 -16.92
C LEU A 193 0.48 -2.10 -16.78
N GLY A 194 1.25 -3.16 -17.04
CA GLY A 194 2.71 -3.11 -16.95
C GLY A 194 3.35 -2.04 -17.83
N ALA A 195 2.80 -1.81 -19.02
CA ALA A 195 3.26 -0.78 -19.95
C ALA A 195 2.77 0.62 -19.56
N LEU A 196 1.63 0.72 -18.86
CA LEU A 196 1.04 1.99 -18.44
C LEU A 196 1.59 2.51 -17.10
N LEU A 197 2.12 1.62 -16.25
CA LEU A 197 2.69 2.02 -14.96
C LEU A 197 3.87 2.98 -15.18
N PRO A 198 3.89 4.10 -14.43
CA PRO A 198 4.92 5.09 -14.62
C PRO A 198 6.29 4.57 -14.13
N ALA A 199 7.35 5.00 -14.80
CA ALA A 199 8.73 4.68 -14.40
C ALA A 199 9.20 5.49 -13.18
N ASP A 200 8.57 6.64 -12.91
CA ASP A 200 8.80 7.52 -11.77
C ASP A 200 7.55 8.38 -11.52
N LEU A 201 7.47 9.10 -10.40
CA LEU A 201 6.39 10.02 -10.09
C LEU A 201 6.67 11.47 -10.54
N THR A 202 7.93 11.79 -10.85
CA THR A 202 8.30 13.11 -11.37
C THR A 202 7.86 13.28 -12.85
N GLY A 203 7.33 14.46 -13.19
CA GLY A 203 6.89 14.82 -14.55
C GLY A 203 5.44 15.31 -14.65
N THR A 204 5.21 16.36 -15.44
CA THR A 204 3.87 16.91 -15.71
C THR A 204 3.12 15.99 -16.69
N SER A 205 1.81 15.83 -16.45
CA SER A 205 0.87 15.10 -17.31
C SER A 205 0.84 15.59 -18.75
#